data_AF-A0A1M6XI66-F1
#
_entry.id   AF-A0A1M6XI66-F1
#
_cell.length_a   1.000
_cell.length_b   1.000
_cell.length_c   1.000
_cell.angle_alpha   90.00
_cell.angle_beta   90.00
_cell.angle_gamma   90.00
#
_symmetry.space_group_name_H-M   'P 1'
#
loop_
_entity.id
_entity.type
_entity.pdbx_description
1 polymer ?
#
loop_
_entity_poly.entity_id
_entity_poly.type
_entity_poly.pdbx_seq_one_letter_code
_entity_poly.pdbx_strand_id
1 'polypeptide(L)'
;MYGVTRMLYVYFGHHKCASTWIHGIIGQVCREAGLRKRLVVDPLTPHAHGPLTDYLRWDIRREELGTYLTREGVDFACCITADQAHVDGLQGVSFRGFHVIRDPRDIIVSAYFSHRNSHPTEGLPHLAEHRRRLQQVSKEEG
;
A
#
# COMPACT_ATOMS: atom_id res chain seq x y z
N MET A 1 29.51 -19.44 -11.58
CA MET A 1 28.57 -18.38 -12.02
C MET A 1 28.03 -17.75 -10.75
N TYR A 2 28.62 -16.65 -10.28
CA TYR A 2 28.12 -15.97 -9.09
C TYR A 2 26.79 -15.31 -9.46
N GLY A 3 25.69 -15.91 -9.04
CA GLY A 3 24.36 -15.34 -9.25
C GLY A 3 24.31 -13.96 -8.59
N VAL A 4 24.14 -12.91 -9.39
CA VAL A 4 23.86 -11.58 -8.87
C VAL A 4 22.62 -11.72 -7.99
N THR A 5 22.78 -11.58 -6.67
CA THR A 5 21.65 -11.57 -5.75
C THR A 5 20.79 -10.37 -6.15
N ARG A 6 19.63 -10.64 -6.75
CA ARG A 6 18.73 -9.62 -7.26
C ARG A 6 18.21 -8.81 -6.08
N MET A 7 18.56 -7.52 -6.04
CA MET A 7 18.09 -6.59 -5.00
C MET A 7 16.61 -6.31 -5.21
N LEU A 8 15.79 -6.52 -4.19
CA LEU A 8 14.38 -6.12 -4.18
C LEU A 8 14.26 -4.64 -3.82
N TYR A 9 13.48 -3.87 -4.57
CA TYR A 9 13.10 -2.51 -4.19
C TYR A 9 11.70 -2.48 -3.59
N VAL A 10 11.51 -1.69 -2.53
CA VAL A 10 10.22 -1.64 -1.83
C VAL A 10 9.79 -0.21 -1.54
N TYR A 11 8.56 0.11 -1.93
CA TYR A 11 7.88 1.31 -1.48
C TYR A 11 6.93 0.93 -0.33
N PHE A 12 7.15 1.54 0.84
CA PHE A 12 6.24 1.50 1.97
C PHE A 12 5.43 2.79 1.99
N GLY A 13 4.13 2.69 1.77
CA GLY A 13 3.21 3.82 1.72
C GLY A 13 2.16 3.74 2.81
N HIS A 14 1.54 4.88 3.08
CA HIS A 14 0.34 4.95 3.90
C HIS A 14 -0.77 5.69 3.19
N HIS A 15 -1.99 5.43 3.66
CA HIS A 15 -3.17 6.13 3.23
C HIS A 15 -3.02 7.65 3.43
N LYS A 16 -3.35 8.43 2.40
CA LYS A 16 -3.19 9.90 2.31
C LYS A 16 -1.76 10.45 2.30
N CYS A 17 -0.74 9.60 2.18
CA CYS A 17 0.66 9.98 1.93
C CYS A 17 1.03 9.92 0.43
N ALA A 18 0.12 10.36 -0.44
CA ALA A 18 0.29 10.33 -1.91
C ALA A 18 0.56 8.92 -2.49
N SER A 19 0.08 7.86 -1.84
CA SER A 19 0.38 6.47 -2.22
C SER A 19 -0.05 6.10 -3.65
N THR A 20 -1.21 6.57 -4.13
CA THR A 20 -1.64 6.39 -5.52
C THR A 20 -0.67 7.03 -6.52
N TRP A 21 -0.18 8.23 -6.21
CA TRP A 21 0.73 8.96 -7.10
C TRP A 21 2.09 8.28 -7.19
N ILE A 22 2.68 7.95 -6.04
CA ILE A 22 3.98 7.26 -5.96
C ILE A 22 3.90 5.89 -6.62
N HIS A 23 2.87 5.10 -6.31
CA HIS A 23 2.65 3.81 -6.95
C HIS A 23 2.50 3.93 -8.48
N GLY A 24 1.83 4.99 -8.96
CA GLY A 24 1.70 5.31 -10.38
C GLY A 24 3.05 5.58 -11.05
N ILE A 25 3.85 6.49 -10.47
CA ILE A 25 5.20 6.84 -10.97
C ILE A 25 6.08 5.59 -11.01
N ILE A 26 6.16 4.83 -9.91
CA ILE A 26 6.94 3.58 -9.86
C ILE A 26 6.45 2.60 -10.93
N GLY A 27 5.13 2.51 -11.15
CA GLY A 27 4.54 1.67 -12.19
C GLY A 27 5.01 2.01 -13.59
N GLN A 28 5.11 3.30 -13.90
CA GLN A 28 5.63 3.76 -15.18
C GLN A 28 7.12 3.45 -15.32
N VAL A 29 7.94 3.82 -14.32
CA VAL A 29 9.38 3.57 -14.33
C VAL A 29 9.67 2.08 -14.48
N CYS A 30 9.00 1.21 -13.73
CA CYS A 30 9.20 -0.23 -13.82
C CYS A 30 8.86 -0.76 -15.21
N ARG A 31 7.76 -0.29 -15.81
CA ARG A 31 7.36 -0.70 -17.15
C ARG A 31 8.41 -0.31 -18.20
N GLU A 32 8.89 0.93 -18.14
CA GLU A 32 9.90 1.44 -19.07
C GLU A 32 11.26 0.75 -18.89
N ALA A 33 11.62 0.39 -17.65
CA ALA A 33 12.86 -0.32 -17.33
C ALA A 33 12.77 -1.85 -17.48
N GLY A 34 11.61 -2.40 -17.87
CA GLY A 34 11.42 -3.85 -17.97
C GLY A 34 11.42 -4.59 -16.63
N LEU A 35 11.15 -3.88 -15.52
CA LEU A 35 11.13 -4.42 -14.17
C LEU A 35 9.75 -4.98 -13.80
N ARG A 36 9.75 -6.14 -13.14
CA ARG A 36 8.53 -6.80 -12.63
C ARG A 36 8.10 -6.14 -11.32
N LYS A 37 6.97 -5.45 -11.37
CA LYS A 37 6.35 -4.80 -10.21
C LYS A 37 5.21 -5.64 -9.61
N ARG A 38 5.01 -5.55 -8.29
CA ARG A 38 3.79 -5.98 -7.59
C ARG A 38 3.24 -4.89 -6.67
N LEU A 39 1.92 -4.75 -6.67
CA LEU A 39 1.16 -4.05 -5.63
C LEU A 39 0.83 -5.10 -4.58
N VAL A 40 1.11 -4.81 -3.31
CA VAL A 40 0.76 -5.68 -2.19
C VAL A 40 -0.16 -4.89 -1.27
N VAL A 41 -1.33 -5.46 -0.97
CA VAL A 41 -2.35 -4.84 -0.13
C VAL A 41 -2.83 -5.82 0.93
N ASP A 42 -3.16 -5.29 2.10
CA ASP A 42 -3.94 -6.00 3.11
C ASP A 42 -5.41 -5.58 2.94
N PRO A 43 -6.30 -6.49 2.50
CA PRO A 43 -7.70 -6.16 2.26
C PRO A 43 -8.48 -5.88 3.56
N LEU A 44 -7.94 -6.22 4.72
CA LEU A 44 -8.59 -6.03 6.02
C LEU A 44 -8.21 -4.71 6.71
N THR A 45 -7.18 -4.02 6.20
CA THR A 45 -6.76 -2.72 6.74
C THR A 45 -7.86 -1.66 6.50
N PRO A 46 -8.15 -0.76 7.46
CA PRO A 46 -7.47 -0.57 8.75
C PRO A 46 -8.09 -1.33 9.93
N HIS A 47 -9.15 -2.11 9.72
CA HIS A 47 -9.94 -2.70 10.80
C HIS A 47 -9.27 -3.92 11.43
N ALA A 48 -8.56 -4.69 10.62
CA ALA A 48 -7.81 -5.87 11.05
C ALA A 48 -6.59 -6.07 10.14
N HIS A 49 -5.80 -7.09 10.48
CA HIS A 49 -4.70 -7.54 9.65
C HIS A 49 -4.89 -8.99 9.25
N GLY A 50 -4.77 -9.26 7.95
CA GLY A 50 -4.92 -10.60 7.38
C GLY A 50 -3.82 -10.97 6.39
N PRO A 51 -4.03 -12.05 5.63
CA PRO A 51 -3.21 -12.38 4.47
C PRO A 51 -3.21 -11.23 3.46
N LEU A 52 -2.05 -10.99 2.86
CA LEU A 52 -1.85 -10.00 1.81
C LEU A 52 -2.35 -10.54 0.47
N THR A 53 -2.67 -9.63 -0.45
CA THR A 53 -3.00 -9.92 -1.84
C THR A 53 -2.20 -9.03 -2.79
N ASP A 54 -1.86 -9.57 -3.96
CA ASP A 54 -1.38 -8.81 -5.12
C ASP A 54 -2.42 -8.73 -6.24
N TYR A 55 -3.68 -9.03 -5.92
CA TYR A 55 -4.83 -9.25 -6.81
C TYR A 55 -4.76 -10.51 -7.68
N LEU A 56 -3.60 -11.18 -7.77
CA LEU A 56 -3.46 -12.49 -8.42
C LEU A 56 -3.57 -13.62 -7.40
N ARG A 57 -3.08 -13.41 -6.18
CA ARG A 57 -3.18 -14.29 -5.01
C ARG A 57 -3.79 -13.56 -3.83
N TRP A 58 -4.50 -14.29 -2.97
CA TRP A 58 -5.26 -13.72 -1.84
C TRP A 58 -4.86 -14.32 -0.48
N ASP A 59 -3.77 -15.07 -0.46
CA ASP A 59 -3.34 -15.93 0.64
C ASP A 59 -1.86 -15.72 1.00
N ILE A 60 -1.28 -14.56 0.64
CA ILE A 60 0.13 -14.29 0.90
C ILE A 60 0.29 -14.01 2.40
N ARG A 61 0.88 -14.97 3.12
CA ARG A 61 1.17 -14.79 4.54
C ARG A 61 2.22 -13.70 4.72
N ARG A 62 2.04 -12.86 5.74
CA ARG A 62 2.89 -11.69 5.98
C ARG A 62 4.33 -12.10 6.25
N GLU A 63 4.53 -13.17 7.01
CA GLU A 63 5.82 -13.77 7.33
C GLU A 63 6.53 -14.39 6.10
N GLU A 64 5.80 -14.66 5.02
CA GLU A 64 6.34 -15.24 3.78
C GLU A 64 6.53 -14.21 2.66
N LEU A 65 6.28 -12.92 2.93
CA LEU A 65 6.26 -11.87 1.92
C LEU A 65 7.53 -11.86 1.06
N GLY A 66 8.72 -11.87 1.69
CA GLY A 66 10.00 -11.89 0.99
C GLY A 66 10.19 -13.12 0.12
N THR A 67 9.86 -14.31 0.63
CA THR A 67 9.96 -15.58 -0.11
C THR A 67 9.04 -15.56 -1.32
N TYR A 68 7.79 -15.10 -1.14
CA TYR A 68 6.83 -14.96 -2.23
C TYR A 68 7.35 -14.00 -3.31
N LEU A 69 7.78 -12.78 -2.95
CA LEU A 69 8.28 -11.79 -3.92
C LEU A 69 9.50 -12.30 -4.70
N THR A 70 10.41 -13.00 -4.00
CA THR A 70 11.60 -13.61 -4.61
C THR A 70 11.22 -14.69 -5.61
N ARG A 71 10.32 -15.61 -5.23
CA ARG A 71 9.85 -16.71 -6.09
C ARG A 71 9.13 -16.19 -7.34
N GLU A 72 8.32 -15.15 -7.19
CA GLU A 72 7.63 -14.50 -8.30
C GLU A 72 8.56 -13.62 -9.14
N GLY A 73 9.86 -13.54 -8.81
CA GLY A 73 10.85 -12.76 -9.55
C GLY A 73 10.56 -11.26 -9.60
N VAL A 74 9.99 -10.72 -8.51
CA VAL A 74 9.62 -9.30 -8.38
C VAL A 74 10.87 -8.45 -8.18
N ASP A 75 10.99 -7.37 -8.96
CA ASP A 75 12.01 -6.34 -8.80
C ASP A 75 11.58 -5.25 -7.83
N PHE A 76 10.28 -4.90 -7.87
CA PHE A 76 9.74 -3.77 -7.12
C PHE A 76 8.38 -4.10 -6.48
N ALA A 77 8.31 -4.06 -5.17
CA ALA A 77 7.06 -4.20 -4.42
C ALA A 77 6.54 -2.84 -3.92
N CYS A 78 5.24 -2.61 -4.03
CA CYS A 78 4.56 -1.44 -3.45
C CYS A 78 3.59 -1.90 -2.37
N CYS A 79 3.88 -1.62 -1.11
CA CYS A 79 2.99 -1.84 0.03
C CYS A 79 2.30 -0.49 0.34
N ILE A 80 1.11 -0.24 -0.21
CA ILE A 80 0.49 1.12 -0.19
C ILE A 80 -0.20 1.50 1.14
N THR A 81 -0.34 0.52 2.03
CA THR A 81 -0.78 0.65 3.42
C THR A 81 0.11 -0.24 4.30
N ALA A 82 1.40 0.09 4.32
CA ALA A 82 2.41 -0.68 5.02
C ALA A 82 2.26 -0.58 6.55
N ASP A 83 2.82 -1.56 7.24
CA ASP A 83 2.98 -1.63 8.68
C ASP A 83 4.32 -2.34 8.98
N GLN A 84 4.66 -2.50 10.27
CA GLN A 84 5.90 -3.16 10.67
C GLN A 84 5.98 -4.62 10.17
N ALA A 85 4.86 -5.34 10.11
CA ALA A 85 4.84 -6.73 9.68
C ALA A 85 5.22 -6.90 8.19
N HIS A 86 5.01 -5.89 7.34
CA HIS A 86 5.55 -5.90 5.98
C HIS A 86 7.09 -5.87 5.97
N VAL A 87 7.72 -5.11 6.87
CA VAL A 87 9.18 -5.03 6.98
C VAL A 87 9.73 -6.34 7.56
N ASP A 88 9.08 -6.87 8.59
CA ASP A 88 9.47 -8.12 9.24
C ASP A 88 9.40 -9.31 8.26
N GLY A 89 8.35 -9.36 7.43
CA GLY A 89 8.19 -10.37 6.37
C GLY A 89 9.26 -10.33 5.26
N LEU A 90 10.10 -9.29 5.22
CA LEU A 90 11.20 -9.13 4.27
C LEU A 90 12.58 -9.45 4.85
N GLN A 91 12.70 -9.74 6.16
CA GLN A 91 14.00 -9.91 6.83
C GLN A 91 14.90 -11.00 6.22
N GLY A 92 14.33 -12.01 5.55
CA GLY A 92 15.07 -13.07 4.86
C GLY A 92 15.57 -12.71 3.45
N VAL A 93 15.31 -11.50 2.96
CA VAL A 93 15.61 -11.08 1.59
C VAL A 93 16.38 -9.76 1.60
N SER A 94 17.37 -9.63 0.72
CA SER A 94 18.06 -8.34 0.53
C SER A 94 17.14 -7.36 -0.18
N PHE A 95 16.81 -6.25 0.49
CA PHE A 95 15.97 -5.21 -0.09
C PHE A 95 16.47 -3.79 0.19
N ARG A 96 16.08 -2.85 -0.67
CA ARG A 96 16.21 -1.42 -0.46
C ARG A 96 14.83 -0.78 -0.48
N GLY A 97 14.44 -0.25 0.66
CA GLY A 97 13.13 0.35 0.84
C GLY A 97 13.19 1.85 1.01
N PHE A 98 12.09 2.52 0.67
CA PHE A 98 11.83 3.87 1.16
C PHE A 98 10.39 4.00 1.62
N HIS A 99 10.18 4.95 2.52
CA HIS A 99 8.89 5.25 3.10
C HIS A 99 8.58 6.73 2.83
N VAL A 100 7.40 7.01 2.29
CA VAL A 100 6.90 8.38 2.17
C VAL A 100 5.86 8.64 3.25
N ILE A 101 6.20 9.56 4.15
CA ILE A 101 5.32 10.09 5.18
C ILE A 101 4.82 11.47 4.79
N ARG A 102 3.76 11.92 5.46
CA ARG A 102 3.18 13.26 5.31
C ARG A 102 2.90 13.83 6.70
N ASP A 103 2.86 15.17 6.81
CA ASP A 103 2.45 15.83 8.04
C ASP A 103 1.11 15.24 8.54
N PRO A 104 1.00 14.79 9.80
CA PRO A 104 -0.22 14.18 10.31
C PRO A 104 -1.46 15.06 10.18
N ARG A 105 -1.32 16.39 10.26
CA ARG A 105 -2.43 17.34 10.10
C ARG A 105 -2.93 17.34 8.67
N ASP A 106 -2.01 17.32 7.71
CA ASP A 106 -2.35 17.21 6.29
C ASP A 106 -3.01 15.87 5.95
N ILE A 107 -2.59 14.78 6.60
CA ILE A 107 -3.22 13.47 6.46
C ILE A 107 -4.68 13.56 6.90
N ILE A 108 -4.95 14.14 8.06
CA ILE A 108 -6.32 14.30 8.58
C ILE A 108 -7.18 15.15 7.64
N VAL A 109 -6.69 16.31 7.22
CA VAL A 109 -7.41 17.19 6.30
C VAL A 109 -7.67 16.50 4.95
N SER A 110 -6.66 15.81 4.40
CA SER A 110 -6.79 15.04 3.16
C SER A 110 -7.76 13.87 3.32
N ALA A 111 -7.79 13.22 4.48
CA ALA A 111 -8.72 12.14 4.80
C ALA A 111 -10.15 12.66 4.85
N TYR A 112 -10.40 13.74 5.59
CA TYR A 112 -11.70 14.38 5.71
C TYR A 112 -12.32 14.68 4.33
N PHE A 113 -11.65 15.49 3.51
CA PHE A 113 -12.20 15.88 2.21
C PHE A 113 -12.32 14.69 1.24
N SER A 114 -11.38 13.75 1.29
CA SER A 114 -11.47 12.56 0.44
C SER A 114 -12.63 11.67 0.84
N HIS A 115 -12.81 11.34 2.13
CA HIS A 115 -13.91 10.50 2.59
C HIS A 115 -15.26 11.17 2.32
N ARG A 116 -15.37 12.47 2.58
CA ARG A 116 -16.57 13.27 2.33
C ARG A 116 -16.96 13.33 0.84
N ASN A 117 -15.98 13.43 -0.06
CA ASN A 117 -16.26 13.82 -1.45
C ASN A 117 -15.91 12.76 -2.51
N SER A 118 -14.80 12.01 -2.39
CA SER A 118 -14.20 11.31 -3.55
C SER A 118 -13.67 9.89 -3.32
N HIS A 119 -13.43 9.45 -2.09
CA HIS A 119 -12.86 8.13 -1.82
C HIS A 119 -13.84 7.02 -2.25
N PRO A 120 -13.42 5.93 -2.92
CA PRO A 120 -14.35 4.88 -3.30
C PRO A 120 -15.10 4.30 -2.10
N THR A 121 -16.40 4.06 -2.27
CA THR A 121 -17.27 3.42 -1.27
C THR A 121 -17.85 2.10 -1.77
N GLU A 122 -17.59 1.73 -3.02
CA GLU A 122 -18.02 0.47 -3.61
C GLU A 122 -17.37 -0.71 -2.87
N GLY A 123 -18.19 -1.69 -2.46
CA GLY A 123 -17.74 -2.81 -1.61
C GLY A 123 -17.40 -2.42 -0.16
N LEU A 124 -17.57 -1.15 0.25
CA LEU A 124 -17.12 -0.62 1.54
C LEU A 124 -18.27 0.11 2.26
N PRO A 125 -19.29 -0.62 2.79
CA PRO A 125 -20.49 -0.01 3.37
C PRO A 125 -20.20 0.91 4.56
N HIS A 126 -19.17 0.61 5.36
CA HIS A 126 -18.73 1.45 6.47
C HIS A 126 -18.20 2.82 5.99
N LEU A 127 -17.53 2.88 4.83
CA LEU A 127 -17.10 4.16 4.25
C LEU A 127 -18.27 4.95 3.66
N ALA A 128 -19.27 4.27 3.11
CA ALA A 128 -20.50 4.92 2.64
C ALA A 128 -21.25 5.59 3.79
N GLU A 129 -21.38 4.91 4.93
CA GLU A 129 -21.97 5.48 6.14
C GLU A 129 -21.13 6.64 6.68
N HIS A 130 -19.81 6.47 6.76
CA HIS A 130 -18.89 7.52 7.21
C HIS A 130 -19.01 8.79 6.34
N ARG A 131 -19.07 8.64 5.01
CA ARG A 131 -19.34 9.75 4.09
C ARG A 131 -20.65 10.46 4.42
N ARG A 132 -21.73 9.72 4.61
CA ARG A 132 -23.06 10.28 4.92
C ARG A 132 -23.00 11.16 6.17
N ARG A 133 -22.33 10.69 7.21
CA ARG A 133 -22.11 11.45 8.46
C ARG A 133 -21.32 12.73 8.21
N LEU A 134 -20.21 12.67 7.47
CA LEU A 134 -19.38 13.84 7.13
C LEU A 134 -20.12 14.86 6.24
N GLN A 135 -21.13 14.44 5.47
CA GLN A 135 -21.93 15.33 4.64
C GLN A 135 -23.09 15.98 5.41
N GLN A 136 -23.44 15.47 6.59
CA GLN A 136 -24.52 16.00 7.43
C GLN A 136 -24.06 17.10 8.41
N VAL A 137 -22.75 17.26 8.58
CA VAL A 137 -22.15 18.26 9.46
C VAL A 137 -21.54 19.41 8.64
N SER A 138 -21.48 20.60 9.23
CA SER A 138 -20.73 21.73 8.68
C SER A 138 -19.23 21.42 8.65
N LYS A 139 -18.42 22.29 8.04
CA LYS A 139 -16.95 22.13 8.06
C LYS A 139 -16.41 22.34 9.47
N GLU A 140 -17.07 23.20 10.25
CA GLU A 140 -16.70 23.57 11.61
C GLU A 140 -17.05 22.46 12.62
N GLU A 141 -18.10 21.68 12.37
CA GLU A 141 -18.58 20.60 13.24
C GLU A 141 -18.10 19.20 12.80
N GLY A 142 -17.36 19.11 11.68
CA GLY A 142 -16.98 17.86 11.02
C GLY A 142 -15.49 17.52 11.09
#